data_AF-A0A6P6JPV9-F1
#
_entry.id   AF-A0A6P6JPV9-F1
#
_cell.length_a   1.000
_cell.length_b   1.000
_cell.length_c   1.000
_cell.angle_alpha   90.00
_cell.angle_beta   90.00
_cell.angle_gamma   90.00
#
_symmetry.space_group_name_H-M   'P 1'
#
loop_
_entity.id
_entity.type
_entity.pdbx_description
1 polymer ?
#
loop_
_entity_poly.entity_id
_entity_poly.type
_entity_poly.pdbx_seq_one_letter_code
_entity_poly.pdbx_strand_id
1 'polypeptide(L)'
;MSRLMLGRTLERICKAVLLLCLVHFLIMMILYFDVYSQRFDIFSRFNNGRGANSSRGPHHYYYNFSSGRPNTTFASYLATADHLLPSTKPEVNHTPPTPKPLPPCPEAPPGLVGRLLIEFSSLITLERVQRENPNVTEGGKYTPPDCRPRQKVAIIVPFRHRDNHLKYWLHYLHPVLRRQKIDYGIFIINQLGEDTFNRAKLLNVGYTEALKDAEYDCFIFSDVDLIPMDDRNLYHCYDQPRHFAIAMDKFGFRLPYAGYFGGVSGLSKKQFLKINGFPNEYWGWGGEDDDIYNR
;
A
#
# COMPACT_ATOMS: atom_id res chain seq x y z
N MET A 1 -7.38 -64.74 -29.45
CA MET A 1 -8.32 -64.15 -28.46
C MET A 1 -7.71 -63.06 -27.57
N SER A 2 -6.38 -63.00 -27.37
CA SER A 2 -5.76 -62.08 -26.40
C SER A 2 -5.75 -60.58 -26.78
N ARG A 3 -5.75 -60.20 -28.07
CA ARG A 3 -5.80 -58.78 -28.50
C ARG A 3 -7.16 -58.11 -28.27
N LEU A 4 -8.25 -58.88 -28.29
CA LEU A 4 -9.61 -58.35 -28.07
C LEU A 4 -9.88 -58.00 -26.59
N MET A 5 -9.22 -58.71 -25.67
CA MET A 5 -9.33 -58.48 -24.23
C MET A 5 -8.54 -57.24 -23.78
N LEU A 6 -7.41 -56.93 -24.44
CA LEU A 6 -6.60 -55.76 -24.14
C LEU A 6 -7.33 -54.44 -24.44
N GLY A 7 -8.06 -54.39 -25.57
CA GLY A 7 -8.85 -53.22 -25.95
C GLY A 7 -10.00 -52.92 -24.98
N ARG A 8 -10.68 -53.97 -24.49
CA ARG A 8 -11.76 -53.82 -23.49
C ARG A 8 -11.24 -53.35 -22.13
N THR A 9 -10.06 -53.79 -21.73
CA THR A 9 -9.43 -53.33 -20.48
C THR A 9 -9.01 -51.86 -20.59
N LEU A 10 -8.41 -51.47 -21.72
CA LEU A 10 -8.01 -50.08 -21.97
C LEU A 10 -9.23 -49.13 -22.01
N GLU A 11 -10.32 -49.54 -22.66
CA GLU A 11 -11.57 -48.78 -22.71
C GLU A 11 -12.16 -48.55 -21.30
N ARG A 12 -12.12 -49.57 -20.43
CA ARG A 12 -12.57 -49.45 -19.04
C ARG A 12 -11.70 -48.49 -18.23
N ILE A 13 -10.38 -48.52 -18.42
CA ILE A 13 -9.45 -47.62 -17.74
C ILE A 13 -9.69 -46.17 -18.20
N CYS A 14 -9.81 -45.92 -19.50
CA CYS A 14 -10.11 -44.57 -20.01
C CYS A 14 -11.45 -44.03 -19.48
N LYS A 15 -12.49 -44.88 -19.44
CA LYS A 15 -13.79 -44.49 -18.85
C LYS A 15 -13.67 -44.16 -17.36
N ALA A 16 -12.88 -44.92 -16.61
CA ALA A 16 -12.64 -44.65 -15.19
C ALA A 16 -11.89 -43.33 -14.97
N VAL A 17 -10.86 -43.03 -15.78
CA VAL A 17 -10.11 -41.76 -15.72
C VAL A 17 -11.01 -40.58 -16.08
N LEU A 18 -11.83 -40.69 -17.13
CA LEU A 18 -12.78 -39.64 -17.51
C LEU A 18 -13.82 -39.39 -16.40
N LEU A 19 -14.29 -40.44 -15.74
CA LEU A 19 -15.22 -40.32 -14.62
C LEU A 19 -14.56 -39.65 -13.42
N LEU A 20 -13.29 -39.97 -13.11
CA LEU A 20 -12.51 -39.31 -12.07
C LEU A 20 -12.33 -37.82 -12.37
N CYS A 21 -11.99 -37.46 -13.61
CA CYS A 21 -11.86 -36.08 -14.05
C CYS A 21 -13.20 -35.33 -13.94
N LEU A 22 -14.32 -35.96 -14.32
CA LEU A 22 -15.64 -35.38 -14.19
C LEU A 22 -16.01 -35.14 -12.72
N VAL A 23 -15.76 -36.11 -11.84
CA VAL A 23 -15.99 -35.97 -10.40
C VAL A 23 -15.15 -34.83 -9.83
N HIS A 24 -13.86 -34.75 -10.21
CA HIS A 24 -12.99 -33.67 -9.76
C HIS A 24 -13.47 -32.29 -10.24
N PHE A 25 -13.88 -32.19 -11.51
CA PHE A 25 -14.45 -30.96 -12.07
C PHE A 25 -15.75 -30.56 -11.35
N LEU A 26 -16.64 -31.52 -11.06
CA LEU A 26 -17.87 -31.27 -10.32
C LEU A 26 -17.60 -30.79 -8.89
N ILE A 27 -16.62 -31.39 -8.19
CA ILE A 27 -16.20 -30.92 -6.86
C ILE A 27 -15.65 -29.49 -6.94
N MET A 28 -14.80 -29.19 -7.92
CA MET A 28 -14.27 -27.83 -8.12
C MET A 28 -15.38 -26.83 -8.47
N MET A 29 -16.36 -27.22 -9.28
CA MET A 29 -17.55 -26.41 -9.58
C MET A 29 -18.40 -26.17 -8.34
N ILE A 30 -18.63 -27.19 -7.50
CA ILE A 30 -19.39 -27.06 -6.25
C ILE A 30 -18.66 -26.12 -5.29
N LEU A 31 -17.35 -26.28 -5.10
CA LEU A 31 -16.55 -25.37 -4.26
C LEU A 31 -16.54 -23.95 -4.82
N TYR A 32 -16.42 -23.80 -6.13
CA TYR A 32 -16.52 -22.50 -6.80
C TYR A 32 -17.89 -21.85 -6.57
N PHE A 33 -18.97 -22.60 -6.75
CA PHE A 33 -20.33 -22.13 -6.53
C PHE A 33 -20.66 -21.91 -5.06
N ASP A 34 -20.09 -22.65 -4.11
CA ASP A 34 -20.30 -22.45 -2.67
C ASP A 34 -19.58 -21.18 -2.19
N VAL A 35 -18.36 -20.94 -2.69
CA VAL A 35 -17.67 -19.65 -2.52
C VAL A 35 -18.47 -18.51 -3.15
N TYR A 36 -19.12 -18.75 -4.30
CA TYR A 36 -19.91 -17.73 -5.00
C TYR A 36 -21.34 -17.55 -4.45
N SER A 37 -21.97 -18.57 -3.88
CA SER A 37 -23.33 -18.52 -3.33
C SER A 37 -23.38 -17.73 -2.03
N GLN A 38 -22.31 -17.79 -1.22
CA GLN A 38 -22.10 -16.90 -0.07
C GLN A 38 -22.13 -15.41 -0.47
N ARG A 39 -21.91 -15.07 -1.74
CA ARG A 39 -22.05 -13.70 -2.29
C ARG A 39 -23.50 -13.26 -2.42
N PHE A 40 -24.46 -14.17 -2.61
CA PHE A 40 -25.88 -13.84 -2.82
C PHE A 40 -26.70 -13.80 -1.52
N ASP A 41 -26.35 -14.60 -0.51
CA ASP A 41 -27.04 -14.58 0.80
C ASP A 41 -26.79 -13.30 1.61
N ILE A 42 -25.73 -12.55 1.28
CA ILE A 42 -25.49 -11.22 1.86
C ILE A 42 -26.51 -10.20 1.34
N PHE A 43 -26.89 -10.25 0.06
CA PHE A 43 -27.81 -9.27 -0.53
C PHE A 43 -29.27 -9.47 -0.08
N SER A 44 -29.69 -10.69 0.27
CA SER A 44 -31.06 -10.94 0.75
C SER A 44 -31.28 -10.41 2.19
N ARG A 45 -30.24 -10.42 3.03
CA ARG A 45 -30.32 -9.95 4.42
C ARG A 45 -30.30 -8.42 4.58
N PHE A 46 -29.82 -7.68 3.59
CA PHE A 46 -29.82 -6.22 3.64
C PHE A 46 -31.17 -5.58 3.29
N ASN A 47 -32.12 -6.32 2.70
CA ASN A 47 -33.38 -5.73 2.20
C ASN A 47 -34.55 -5.74 3.21
N ASN A 48 -34.44 -6.46 4.34
CA ASN A 48 -35.53 -6.61 5.32
C ASN A 48 -35.29 -5.88 6.67
N GLY A 49 -34.32 -4.96 6.73
CA GLY A 49 -33.83 -4.39 8.00
C GLY A 49 -34.03 -2.89 8.24
N ARG A 50 -34.92 -2.19 7.54
CA ARG A 50 -35.18 -0.76 7.80
C ARG A 50 -36.67 -0.41 7.85
N GLY A 51 -37.30 -0.85 8.93
CA GLY A 51 -38.49 -0.21 9.48
C GLY A 51 -38.11 0.74 10.63
N ALA A 52 -38.76 1.90 10.63
CA ALA A 52 -38.97 2.84 11.74
C ALA A 52 -37.91 3.91 12.09
N ASN A 53 -38.41 5.16 11.99
CA ASN A 53 -38.09 6.38 12.73
C ASN A 53 -36.92 7.28 12.27
N SER A 54 -37.27 8.32 11.51
CA SER A 54 -36.51 9.57 11.44
C SER A 54 -37.46 10.77 11.53
N SER A 55 -37.17 11.68 12.45
CA SER A 55 -37.83 12.97 12.63
C SER A 55 -36.78 14.10 12.69
N ARG A 56 -36.99 15.11 11.82
CA ARG A 56 -36.61 16.56 11.89
C ARG A 56 -35.16 16.91 12.28
N GLY A 57 -34.38 17.78 11.63
CA GLY A 57 -34.56 18.91 10.70
C GLY A 57 -33.19 19.63 10.57
N PRO A 58 -33.04 20.69 9.75
CA PRO A 58 -31.76 21.12 9.15
C PRO A 58 -31.17 22.42 9.77
N HIS A 59 -29.91 22.80 9.48
CA HIS A 59 -29.49 24.21 9.24
C HIS A 59 -28.01 24.38 8.79
N HIS A 60 -27.84 25.32 7.85
CA HIS A 60 -26.63 25.81 7.17
C HIS A 60 -25.73 26.73 8.02
N TYR A 61 -24.43 26.86 7.68
CA TYR A 61 -23.69 28.14 7.78
C TYR A 61 -22.58 28.29 6.70
N TYR A 62 -22.56 29.47 6.06
CA TYR A 62 -21.56 29.98 5.11
C TYR A 62 -20.46 30.78 5.84
N TYR A 63 -19.23 30.82 5.28
CA TYR A 63 -18.15 31.74 5.67
C TYR A 63 -18.12 32.98 4.76
N ASN A 64 -17.91 34.16 5.36
CA ASN A 64 -17.62 35.43 4.67
C ASN A 64 -16.21 35.92 5.01
N PHE A 65 -15.51 36.41 3.98
CA PHE A 65 -14.19 37.04 4.02
C PHE A 65 -14.35 38.56 4.10
N SER A 66 -13.50 39.27 4.83
CA SER A 66 -13.48 40.75 4.86
C SER A 66 -12.05 41.27 4.90
N SER A 67 -11.74 42.11 3.92
CA SER A 67 -10.50 42.87 3.76
C SER A 67 -10.56 44.19 4.53
N GLY A 68 -9.43 44.66 5.07
CA GLY A 68 -9.28 46.01 5.62
C GLY A 68 -7.82 46.44 5.77
N ARG A 69 -7.42 47.46 5.00
CA ARG A 69 -6.25 48.34 5.29
C ARG A 69 -6.64 49.35 6.38
N PRO A 70 -5.67 50.05 7.01
CA PRO A 70 -5.42 51.43 6.61
C PRO A 70 -3.95 51.91 6.66
N ASN A 71 -3.71 53.01 5.94
CA ASN A 71 -2.49 53.82 5.89
C ASN A 71 -2.25 54.64 7.18
N THR A 72 -0.99 55.01 7.46
CA THR A 72 -0.66 56.29 8.09
C THR A 72 0.77 56.74 7.76
N THR A 73 0.91 58.01 7.42
CA THR A 73 2.10 58.77 6.99
C THR A 73 2.78 59.50 8.15
N PHE A 74 4.11 59.72 8.06
CA PHE A 74 4.92 60.91 8.47
C PHE A 74 6.41 60.48 8.41
N ALA A 75 7.47 61.28 8.22
CA ALA A 75 7.78 62.55 7.56
C ALA A 75 9.33 62.61 7.50
N SER A 76 9.88 63.33 6.53
CA SER A 76 11.32 63.49 6.25
C SER A 76 11.94 64.67 7.02
N TYR A 77 13.11 64.47 7.61
CA TYR A 77 14.06 65.53 7.95
C TYR A 77 15.51 65.08 7.68
N LEU A 78 16.30 65.97 7.08
CA LEU A 78 17.69 65.83 6.66
C LEU A 78 18.56 66.89 7.38
N ALA A 79 19.86 66.58 7.49
CA ALA A 79 21.00 67.39 8.01
C ALA A 79 21.16 67.34 9.54
N THR A 80 22.35 67.22 10.14
CA THR A 80 23.72 67.58 9.75
C THR A 80 24.77 66.61 10.34
N ALA A 81 25.97 66.64 9.76
CA ALA A 81 27.15 65.89 10.15
C ALA A 81 27.71 66.28 11.53
N ASP A 82 28.17 65.28 12.29
CA ASP A 82 29.30 65.44 13.21
C ASP A 82 30.10 64.13 13.30
N HIS A 83 31.40 64.26 13.06
CA HIS A 83 32.41 63.22 13.04
C HIS A 83 32.82 62.88 14.48
N LEU A 84 32.52 61.67 14.97
CA LEU A 84 33.11 61.12 16.20
C LEU A 84 33.51 59.66 15.98
N LEU A 85 34.74 59.35 16.40
CA LEU A 85 35.50 58.11 16.18
C LEU A 85 34.75 56.83 16.64
N PRO A 86 35.02 55.66 16.05
CA PRO A 86 34.39 54.40 16.45
C PRO A 86 35.02 53.84 17.73
N SER A 87 34.21 53.75 18.79
CA SER A 87 34.49 52.92 19.96
C SER A 87 34.18 51.47 19.63
N THR A 88 35.22 50.63 19.65
CA THR A 88 35.16 49.17 19.50
C THR A 88 34.32 48.55 20.63
N LYS A 89 33.07 48.19 20.32
CA LYS A 89 32.29 47.23 21.12
C LYS A 89 32.65 45.81 20.68
N PRO A 90 32.86 44.87 21.62
CA PRO A 90 33.19 43.50 21.27
C PRO A 90 32.02 42.83 20.57
N GLU A 91 32.35 42.23 19.43
CA GLU A 91 31.49 41.42 18.58
C GLU A 91 30.92 40.27 19.41
N VAL A 92 29.63 40.35 19.73
CA VAL A 92 28.89 39.24 20.31
C VAL A 92 28.82 38.19 19.21
N ASN A 93 29.59 37.11 19.37
CA ASN A 93 29.50 35.88 18.58
C ASN A 93 28.08 35.32 18.70
N HIS A 94 27.16 35.80 17.87
CA HIS A 94 25.89 35.16 17.60
C HIS A 94 26.17 33.94 16.72
N THR A 95 26.61 32.86 17.34
CA THR A 95 26.46 31.53 16.76
C THR A 95 24.95 31.33 16.56
N PRO A 96 24.48 31.09 15.32
CA PRO A 96 23.08 30.75 15.09
C PRO A 96 22.74 29.54 15.96
N PRO A 97 21.61 29.54 16.70
CA PRO A 97 21.21 28.37 17.48
C PRO A 97 21.08 27.20 16.50
N THR A 98 21.92 26.19 16.71
CA THR A 98 21.86 24.93 15.96
C THR A 98 20.42 24.41 16.06
N PRO A 99 19.74 24.11 14.93
CA PRO A 99 18.38 23.61 14.96
C PRO A 99 18.32 22.39 15.87
N LYS A 100 17.44 22.42 16.88
CA LYS A 100 17.24 21.27 17.75
C LYS A 100 16.88 20.06 16.89
N PRO A 101 17.47 18.87 17.13
CA PRO A 101 17.14 17.67 16.38
C PRO A 101 15.64 17.38 16.43
N LEU A 102 15.07 16.98 15.30
CA LEU A 102 13.65 16.60 15.22
C LEU A 102 13.35 15.42 16.17
N PRO A 103 12.21 15.44 16.87
CA PRO A 103 11.80 14.32 17.72
C PRO A 103 11.51 13.07 16.86
N PRO A 104 11.59 11.86 17.42
CA PRO A 104 11.17 10.65 16.70
C PRO A 104 9.67 10.69 16.39
N CYS A 105 9.26 10.14 15.25
CA CYS A 105 7.84 10.02 14.92
C CYS A 105 7.10 9.15 15.97
N PRO A 106 5.86 9.50 16.31
CA PRO A 106 5.06 8.74 17.28
C PRO A 106 4.71 7.35 16.74
N GLU A 107 4.65 6.35 17.63
CA GLU A 107 4.28 4.96 17.29
C GLU A 107 2.88 4.86 16.69
N ALA A 108 1.96 5.69 17.19
CA ALA A 108 0.63 5.88 16.61
C ALA A 108 0.54 7.31 16.05
N PRO A 109 0.71 7.49 14.73
CA PRO A 109 0.61 8.81 14.10
C PRO A 109 -0.74 9.49 14.39
N PRO A 110 -0.75 10.73 14.88
CA PRO A 110 -2.00 11.42 15.26
C PRO A 110 -2.86 11.80 14.05
N GLY A 111 -2.30 11.75 12.83
CA GLY A 111 -2.99 12.12 11.59
C GLY A 111 -3.77 10.97 10.94
N LEU A 112 -3.83 9.78 11.53
CA LEU A 112 -4.60 8.65 11.00
C LEU A 112 -6.11 8.94 11.07
N VAL A 113 -6.86 8.57 10.04
CA VAL A 113 -8.31 8.80 9.96
C VAL A 113 -9.14 7.53 10.20
N GLY A 114 -8.51 6.37 10.24
CA GLY A 114 -9.16 5.08 10.38
C GLY A 114 -9.73 4.58 9.06
N ARG A 115 -11.01 4.23 9.05
CA ARG A 115 -11.67 3.60 7.90
C ARG A 115 -11.76 4.55 6.71
N LEU A 116 -11.48 4.02 5.53
CA LEU A 116 -11.48 4.72 4.25
C LEU A 116 -12.59 4.15 3.35
N LEU A 117 -13.24 5.04 2.60
CA LEU A 117 -14.11 4.64 1.50
C LEU A 117 -13.25 4.46 0.24
N ILE A 118 -13.18 3.22 -0.26
CA ILE A 118 -12.43 2.86 -1.45
C ILE A 118 -13.41 2.64 -2.60
N GLU A 119 -13.24 3.37 -3.69
CA GLU A 119 -14.10 3.35 -4.87
C GLU A 119 -13.28 3.38 -6.16
N PHE A 120 -13.72 2.60 -7.15
CA PHE A 120 -13.03 2.46 -8.44
C PHE A 120 -13.87 3.00 -9.61
N SER A 121 -14.77 3.93 -9.33
CA SER A 121 -15.73 4.47 -10.30
C SER A 121 -15.21 5.69 -11.07
N SER A 122 -14.24 6.43 -10.51
CA SER A 122 -13.78 7.70 -11.07
C SER A 122 -12.46 7.56 -11.84
N LEU A 123 -12.32 8.25 -12.97
CA LEU A 123 -11.05 8.25 -13.71
C LEU A 123 -9.92 8.86 -12.85
N ILE A 124 -8.87 8.09 -12.65
CA ILE A 124 -7.64 8.53 -11.98
C ILE A 124 -6.55 8.71 -13.03
N THR A 125 -5.87 9.86 -12.98
CA THR A 125 -4.69 10.16 -13.81
C THR A 125 -3.47 10.40 -12.92
N LEU A 126 -2.26 10.20 -13.46
CA LEU A 126 -1.04 10.40 -12.67
C LEU A 126 -0.83 11.88 -12.30
N GLU A 127 -1.27 12.81 -13.15
CA GLU A 127 -1.23 14.25 -12.90
C GLU A 127 -2.10 14.61 -11.70
N ARG A 128 -3.28 13.98 -11.58
CA ARG A 128 -4.15 14.14 -10.41
C ARG A 128 -3.47 13.61 -9.15
N VAL A 129 -2.88 12.41 -9.21
CA VAL A 129 -2.16 11.80 -8.09
C VAL A 129 -1.01 12.69 -7.62
N GLN A 130 -0.20 13.21 -8.54
CA GLN A 130 0.92 14.10 -8.21
C GLN A 130 0.45 15.42 -7.59
N ARG A 131 -0.60 16.03 -8.17
CA ARG A 131 -1.19 17.28 -7.64
C ARG A 131 -1.74 17.11 -6.22
N GLU A 132 -2.37 15.97 -5.93
CA GLU A 132 -2.90 15.65 -4.60
C GLU A 132 -1.79 15.31 -3.58
N ASN A 133 -0.57 15.03 -4.03
CA ASN A 133 0.56 14.62 -3.20
C ASN A 133 1.83 15.48 -3.46
N PRO A 134 1.78 16.80 -3.23
CA PRO A 134 2.89 17.71 -3.58
C PRO A 134 4.18 17.47 -2.79
N ASN A 135 4.11 16.76 -1.66
CA ASN A 135 5.27 16.47 -0.82
C ASN A 135 5.95 15.14 -1.19
N VAL A 136 5.41 14.39 -2.15
CA VAL A 136 6.05 13.20 -2.70
C VAL A 136 7.07 13.67 -3.73
N THR A 137 8.33 13.32 -3.54
CA THR A 137 9.43 13.69 -4.41
C THR A 137 9.61 12.69 -5.56
N GLU A 138 10.52 13.01 -6.48
CA GLU A 138 10.90 12.12 -7.58
C GLU A 138 11.23 10.70 -7.10
N GLY A 139 10.85 9.71 -7.91
CA GLY A 139 10.95 8.29 -7.56
C GLY A 139 9.85 7.80 -6.59
N GLY A 140 8.81 8.60 -6.34
CA GLY A 140 7.71 8.20 -5.45
C GLY A 140 8.13 8.12 -3.99
N LYS A 141 9.04 9.01 -3.57
CA LYS A 141 9.64 9.01 -2.23
C LYS A 141 9.01 10.07 -1.34
N TYR A 142 9.01 9.81 -0.03
CA TYR A 142 8.53 10.77 0.97
C TYR A 142 9.18 10.53 2.31
N THR A 143 9.59 11.62 2.96
CA THR A 143 10.08 11.62 4.34
C THR A 143 9.28 12.67 5.14
N PRO A 144 8.78 12.34 6.36
CA PRO A 144 8.07 13.30 7.19
C PRO A 144 8.97 14.51 7.55
N PRO A 145 8.51 15.76 7.35
CA PRO A 145 9.33 16.95 7.62
C PRO A 145 9.39 17.35 9.10
N ASP A 146 8.47 16.84 9.91
CA ASP A 146 8.19 17.28 11.29
C ASP A 146 8.68 16.31 12.36
N CYS A 147 9.14 15.11 11.98
CA CYS A 147 9.67 14.12 12.91
C CYS A 147 10.68 13.20 12.23
N ARG A 148 11.55 12.57 13.01
CA ARG A 148 12.50 11.56 12.53
C ARG A 148 11.80 10.19 12.42
N PRO A 149 11.64 9.63 11.21
CA PRO A 149 11.00 8.33 11.01
C PRO A 149 11.81 7.22 11.68
N ARG A 150 11.10 6.18 12.14
CA ARG A 150 11.69 5.03 12.88
C ARG A 150 12.28 3.96 11.96
N GLN A 151 11.74 3.86 10.75
CA GLN A 151 12.13 2.88 9.75
C GLN A 151 12.05 3.54 8.37
N LYS A 152 12.98 3.15 7.49
CA LYS A 152 12.91 3.44 6.07
C LYS A 152 12.34 2.24 5.31
N VAL A 153 11.27 2.46 4.55
CA VAL A 153 10.42 1.42 3.99
C VAL A 153 10.47 1.41 2.46
N ALA A 154 10.91 0.29 1.87
CA ALA A 154 10.78 0.04 0.44
C ALA A 154 9.46 -0.69 0.17
N ILE A 155 8.58 -0.10 -0.63
CA ILE A 155 7.32 -0.74 -1.04
C ILE A 155 7.49 -1.27 -2.45
N ILE A 156 7.53 -2.58 -2.58
CA ILE A 156 7.84 -3.31 -3.81
C ILE A 156 6.54 -3.86 -4.39
N VAL A 157 6.27 -3.48 -5.64
CA VAL A 157 5.05 -3.85 -6.37
C VAL A 157 5.45 -4.64 -7.62
N PRO A 158 5.15 -5.94 -7.71
CA PRO A 158 5.39 -6.72 -8.91
C PRO A 158 4.35 -6.32 -9.97
N PHE A 159 4.78 -6.06 -11.20
CA PHE A 159 3.92 -5.37 -12.16
C PHE A 159 4.10 -5.87 -13.59
N ARG A 160 2.99 -5.89 -14.34
CA ARG A 160 2.95 -5.95 -15.80
C ARG A 160 1.54 -5.58 -16.30
N HIS A 161 1.43 -4.67 -17.27
CA HIS A 161 0.18 -4.32 -17.98
C HIS A 161 -1.02 -4.01 -17.07
N ARG A 162 -0.80 -3.31 -15.95
CA ARG A 162 -1.82 -3.03 -14.92
C ARG A 162 -1.94 -1.54 -14.59
N ASP A 163 -1.68 -0.66 -15.55
CA ASP A 163 -1.58 0.80 -15.36
C ASP A 163 -2.78 1.43 -14.65
N ASN A 164 -4.00 0.97 -14.97
CA ASN A 164 -5.20 1.49 -14.30
C ASN A 164 -5.25 1.10 -12.82
N HIS A 165 -4.87 -0.13 -12.46
CA HIS A 165 -4.76 -0.53 -11.06
C HIS A 165 -3.67 0.29 -10.35
N LEU A 166 -2.51 0.49 -10.99
CA LEU A 166 -1.42 1.27 -10.43
C LEU A 166 -1.84 2.72 -10.13
N LYS A 167 -2.61 3.36 -11.02
CA LYS A 167 -3.13 4.72 -10.79
C LYS A 167 -3.99 4.79 -9.53
N TYR A 168 -4.92 3.83 -9.35
CA TYR A 168 -5.71 3.75 -8.12
C TYR A 168 -4.84 3.45 -6.90
N TRP A 169 -3.92 2.50 -7.01
CA TRP A 169 -3.01 2.13 -5.93
C TRP A 169 -2.24 3.35 -5.43
N LEU A 170 -1.61 4.12 -6.34
CA LEU A 170 -0.89 5.33 -5.98
C LEU A 170 -1.80 6.42 -5.40
N HIS A 171 -3.00 6.61 -5.98
CA HIS A 171 -3.98 7.58 -5.48
C HIS A 171 -4.35 7.34 -4.02
N TYR A 172 -4.57 6.07 -3.63
CA TYR A 172 -4.96 5.72 -2.27
C TYR A 172 -3.77 5.58 -1.31
N LEU A 173 -2.67 4.96 -1.76
CA LEU A 173 -1.56 4.63 -0.86
C LEU A 173 -0.71 5.86 -0.51
N HIS A 174 -0.43 6.79 -1.42
CA HIS A 174 0.38 7.97 -1.06
C HIS A 174 -0.19 8.74 0.15
N PRO A 175 -1.49 9.10 0.19
CA PRO A 175 -2.06 9.74 1.37
C PRO A 175 -1.99 8.87 2.64
N VAL A 176 -2.24 7.56 2.54
CA VAL A 176 -2.17 6.63 3.67
C VAL A 176 -0.77 6.61 4.27
N LEU A 177 0.26 6.35 3.45
CA LEU A 177 1.64 6.21 3.89
C LEU A 177 2.18 7.52 4.50
N ARG A 178 1.79 8.68 3.95
CA ARG A 178 2.14 9.98 4.55
C ARG A 178 1.51 10.18 5.93
N ARG A 179 0.24 9.81 6.12
CA ARG A 179 -0.43 9.88 7.43
C ARG A 179 0.22 8.94 8.44
N GLN A 180 0.78 7.82 7.97
CA GLN A 180 1.53 6.87 8.79
C GLN A 180 2.93 7.34 9.21
N LYS A 181 3.40 8.50 8.72
CA LYS A 181 4.69 9.11 9.11
C LYS A 181 5.89 8.19 8.92
N ILE A 182 5.90 7.39 7.84
CA ILE A 182 7.04 6.55 7.46
C ILE A 182 7.91 7.26 6.41
N ASP A 183 9.21 6.98 6.41
CA ASP A 183 10.10 7.30 5.27
C ASP A 183 9.97 6.18 4.25
N TYR A 184 9.49 6.48 3.04
CA TYR A 184 9.23 5.43 2.06
C TYR A 184 9.69 5.78 0.65
N GLY A 185 9.93 4.72 -0.14
CA GLY A 185 10.03 4.76 -1.60
C GLY A 185 9.20 3.64 -2.21
N ILE A 186 8.59 3.89 -3.37
CA ILE A 186 7.77 2.93 -4.11
C ILE A 186 8.54 2.43 -5.33
N PHE A 187 8.63 1.11 -5.46
CA PHE A 187 9.36 0.43 -6.52
C PHE A 187 8.41 -0.45 -7.32
N ILE A 188 8.08 -0.01 -8.53
CA ILE A 188 7.25 -0.76 -9.47
C ILE A 188 8.17 -1.65 -10.32
N ILE A 189 8.16 -2.95 -10.06
CA ILE A 189 9.04 -3.91 -10.72
C ILE A 189 8.32 -4.52 -11.92
N ASN A 190 8.53 -3.90 -13.08
CA ASN A 190 7.88 -4.27 -14.32
C ASN A 190 8.56 -5.47 -14.99
N GLN A 191 7.83 -6.58 -15.19
CA GLN A 191 8.28 -7.68 -16.03
C GLN A 191 8.04 -7.33 -17.51
N LEU A 192 9.13 -7.23 -18.27
CA LEU A 192 9.06 -7.02 -19.72
C LEU A 192 8.71 -8.32 -20.45
N GLY A 193 8.06 -8.19 -21.60
CA GLY A 193 7.65 -9.30 -22.45
C GLY A 193 6.36 -10.00 -22.00
N GLU A 194 5.95 -11.01 -22.77
CA GLU A 194 4.66 -11.70 -22.63
C GLU A 194 4.78 -13.11 -22.02
N ASP A 195 5.98 -13.52 -21.60
CA ASP A 195 6.20 -14.81 -20.94
C ASP A 195 5.41 -14.92 -19.63
N THR A 196 5.34 -16.12 -19.05
CA THR A 196 4.63 -16.32 -17.79
C THR A 196 5.10 -15.35 -16.70
N PHE A 197 4.16 -14.75 -15.98
CA PHE A 197 4.47 -13.80 -14.91
C PHE A 197 5.13 -14.53 -13.73
N ASN A 198 6.16 -13.94 -13.12
CA ASN A 198 6.82 -14.50 -11.94
C ASN A 198 6.82 -13.48 -10.80
N ARG A 199 5.78 -13.56 -9.97
CA ARG A 199 5.55 -12.62 -8.87
C ARG A 199 6.72 -12.62 -7.89
N ALA A 200 7.05 -13.77 -7.29
CA ALA A 200 8.08 -13.87 -6.26
C ALA A 200 9.47 -13.42 -6.73
N LYS A 201 9.85 -13.75 -7.97
CA LYS A 201 11.12 -13.30 -8.56
C LYS A 201 11.18 -11.77 -8.72
N LEU A 202 10.10 -11.12 -9.13
CA LEU A 202 10.06 -9.66 -9.23
C LEU A 202 10.17 -9.01 -7.85
N LEU A 203 9.60 -9.61 -6.81
CA LEU A 203 9.75 -9.13 -5.43
C LEU A 203 11.22 -9.22 -4.97
N ASN A 204 11.93 -10.31 -5.30
CA ASN A 204 13.38 -10.44 -5.05
C ASN A 204 14.21 -9.37 -5.80
N VAL A 205 13.87 -9.12 -7.07
CA VAL A 205 14.49 -8.05 -7.86
C VAL A 205 14.26 -6.71 -7.19
N GLY A 206 13.02 -6.40 -6.79
CA GLY A 206 12.70 -5.14 -6.10
C GLY A 206 13.45 -4.95 -4.78
N TYR A 207 13.61 -6.02 -3.99
CA TYR A 207 14.42 -5.99 -2.78
C TYR A 207 15.86 -5.59 -3.09
N THR A 208 16.44 -6.22 -4.12
CA THR A 208 17.84 -6.00 -4.51
C THR A 208 18.06 -4.61 -5.09
N GLU A 209 17.17 -4.14 -5.97
CA GLU A 209 17.29 -2.82 -6.60
C GLU A 209 17.00 -1.68 -5.63
N ALA A 210 16.02 -1.83 -4.72
CA ALA A 210 15.75 -0.81 -3.70
C ALA A 210 16.97 -0.54 -2.81
N LEU A 211 17.74 -1.57 -2.49
CA LEU A 211 18.97 -1.45 -1.70
C LEU A 211 20.12 -0.74 -2.42
N LYS A 212 20.07 -0.61 -3.75
CA LYS A 212 21.04 0.22 -4.50
C LYS A 212 20.69 1.70 -4.44
N ASP A 213 19.42 2.03 -4.22
CA ASP A 213 18.94 3.40 -4.12
C ASP A 213 19.19 4.00 -2.72
N ALA A 214 18.93 3.23 -1.66
CA ALA A 214 19.21 3.64 -0.29
C ALA A 214 19.28 2.45 0.68
N GLU A 215 19.74 2.71 1.90
CA GLU A 215 19.65 1.75 3.00
C GLU A 215 18.23 1.67 3.56
N TYR A 216 17.44 0.72 3.06
CA TYR A 216 16.10 0.40 3.57
C TYR A 216 16.16 -0.63 4.70
N ASP A 217 15.34 -0.41 5.75
CA ASP A 217 15.24 -1.29 6.92
C ASP A 217 14.13 -2.33 6.76
N CYS A 218 13.05 -1.93 6.08
CA CYS A 218 11.80 -2.65 5.95
C CYS A 218 11.36 -2.75 4.49
N PHE A 219 10.84 -3.92 4.12
CA PHE A 219 10.37 -4.20 2.77
C PHE A 219 8.91 -4.64 2.84
N ILE A 220 8.04 -3.90 2.17
CA ILE A 220 6.62 -4.23 2.02
C ILE A 220 6.41 -4.73 0.60
N PHE A 221 5.90 -5.94 0.46
CA PHE A 221 5.59 -6.56 -0.83
C PHE A 221 4.09 -6.46 -1.03
N SER A 222 3.65 -5.70 -2.03
CA SER A 222 2.24 -5.39 -2.25
C SER A 222 1.81 -5.74 -3.66
N ASP A 223 0.74 -6.50 -3.79
CA ASP A 223 0.03 -6.62 -5.07
C ASP A 223 -0.57 -5.25 -5.45
N VAL A 224 -0.56 -4.93 -6.75
CA VAL A 224 -0.99 -3.62 -7.28
C VAL A 224 -2.51 -3.41 -7.20
N ASP A 225 -3.28 -4.48 -7.00
CA ASP A 225 -4.75 -4.46 -6.95
C ASP A 225 -5.30 -4.56 -5.51
N LEU A 226 -4.46 -4.41 -4.49
CA LEU A 226 -4.87 -4.38 -3.08
C LEU A 226 -4.68 -3.01 -2.45
N ILE A 227 -5.75 -2.49 -1.85
CA ILE A 227 -5.78 -1.16 -1.21
C ILE A 227 -6.30 -1.33 0.22
N PRO A 228 -5.62 -0.77 1.25
CA PRO A 228 -6.08 -0.86 2.62
C PRO A 228 -7.34 -0.01 2.83
N MET A 229 -8.34 -0.59 3.48
CA MET A 229 -9.58 0.11 3.85
C MET A 229 -9.50 0.82 5.21
N ASP A 230 -8.36 0.75 5.91
CA ASP A 230 -8.13 1.39 7.20
C ASP A 230 -6.67 1.80 7.33
N ASP A 231 -6.39 3.08 7.52
CA ASP A 231 -5.01 3.59 7.56
C ASP A 231 -4.29 3.28 8.88
N ARG A 232 -4.98 2.70 9.86
CA ARG A 232 -4.38 2.12 11.07
C ARG A 232 -3.69 0.78 10.80
N ASN A 233 -3.85 0.22 9.59
CA ASN A 233 -2.99 -0.86 9.11
C ASN A 233 -1.64 -0.29 8.67
N LEU A 234 -0.69 -0.17 9.62
CA LEU A 234 0.57 0.58 9.43
C LEU A 234 1.57 -0.18 8.56
N TYR A 235 1.96 0.37 7.40
CA TYR A 235 2.87 -0.26 6.42
C TYR A 235 4.34 -0.12 6.85
N HIS A 236 4.70 -0.79 7.95
CA HIS A 236 6.07 -0.89 8.45
C HIS A 236 6.33 -2.30 9.01
N CYS A 237 7.58 -2.59 9.34
CA CYS A 237 7.98 -3.92 9.76
C CYS A 237 7.92 -4.06 11.28
N TYR A 238 7.77 -5.30 11.74
CA TYR A 238 7.68 -5.67 13.15
C TYR A 238 8.72 -6.78 13.45
N ASP A 239 8.80 -7.20 14.71
CA ASP A 239 9.72 -8.26 15.15
C ASP A 239 9.48 -9.62 14.46
N GLN A 240 8.24 -9.86 14.01
CA GLN A 240 7.86 -11.01 13.19
C GLN A 240 7.44 -10.57 11.78
N PRO A 241 7.59 -11.43 10.75
CA PRO A 241 7.03 -11.17 9.42
C PRO A 241 5.55 -10.78 9.53
N ARG A 242 5.16 -9.73 8.80
CA ARG A 242 3.83 -9.13 8.93
C ARG A 242 2.99 -9.47 7.72
N HIS A 243 1.78 -9.97 7.94
CA HIS A 243 0.74 -10.08 6.92
C HIS A 243 -0.24 -8.91 7.08
N PHE A 244 -0.43 -8.11 6.03
CA PHE A 244 -1.31 -6.94 6.04
C PHE A 244 -2.68 -7.22 5.42
N ALA A 245 -2.74 -8.12 4.45
CA ALA A 245 -3.96 -8.45 3.69
C ALA A 245 -4.78 -9.58 4.37
N ILE A 246 -5.05 -9.46 5.67
CA ILE A 246 -5.69 -10.54 6.47
C ILE A 246 -7.20 -10.72 6.21
N ALA A 247 -7.87 -9.70 5.66
CA ALA A 247 -9.32 -9.67 5.47
C ALA A 247 -9.66 -8.93 4.17
N MET A 248 -9.53 -9.62 3.03
CA MET A 248 -9.84 -9.07 1.71
C MET A 248 -11.32 -9.26 1.35
N ASP A 249 -11.90 -8.29 0.68
CA ASP A 249 -13.29 -8.30 0.21
C ASP A 249 -13.59 -9.49 -0.72
N LYS A 250 -12.65 -9.83 -1.62
CA LYS A 250 -12.75 -10.99 -2.53
C LYS A 250 -12.88 -12.33 -1.82
N PHE A 251 -12.51 -12.39 -0.54
CA PHE A 251 -12.65 -13.56 0.33
C PHE A 251 -13.68 -13.33 1.46
N GLY A 252 -14.61 -12.38 1.27
CA GLY A 252 -15.66 -12.09 2.24
C GLY A 252 -15.13 -11.56 3.57
N PHE A 253 -14.01 -10.82 3.54
CA PHE A 253 -13.32 -10.31 4.73
C PHE A 253 -12.88 -11.40 5.72
N ARG A 254 -12.56 -12.59 5.20
CA ARG A 254 -12.02 -13.71 5.97
C ARG A 254 -10.67 -14.12 5.40
N LEU A 255 -9.79 -14.59 6.29
CA LEU A 255 -8.53 -15.19 5.89
C LEU A 255 -8.83 -16.55 5.23
N PRO A 256 -8.30 -16.85 4.03
CA PRO A 256 -8.57 -18.11 3.33
C PRO A 256 -8.22 -19.35 4.15
N TYR A 257 -7.04 -19.33 4.81
CA TYR A 257 -6.54 -20.35 5.72
C TYR A 257 -5.42 -19.76 6.58
N ALA A 258 -5.08 -20.40 7.70
CA ALA A 258 -4.15 -19.85 8.71
C ALA A 258 -2.74 -19.55 8.18
N GLY A 259 -2.26 -20.31 7.19
CA GLY A 259 -0.96 -20.12 6.54
C GLY A 259 -0.95 -19.15 5.35
N TYR A 260 -2.09 -18.53 5.03
CA TYR A 260 -2.18 -17.64 3.87
C TYR A 260 -1.33 -16.38 4.10
N PHE A 261 -0.32 -16.16 3.25
CA PHE A 261 0.61 -15.03 3.34
C PHE A 261 0.68 -14.18 2.07
N GLY A 262 -0.23 -14.41 1.11
CA GLY A 262 -0.35 -13.66 -0.14
C GLY A 262 -0.96 -12.26 0.02
N GLY A 263 -0.95 -11.50 -1.08
CA GLY A 263 -1.51 -10.15 -1.15
C GLY A 263 -0.51 -9.07 -0.74
N VAL A 264 -0.50 -8.71 0.55
CA VAL A 264 0.42 -7.69 1.10
C VAL A 264 1.10 -8.21 2.35
N SER A 265 2.43 -8.24 2.34
CA SER A 265 3.27 -8.71 3.45
C SER A 265 4.48 -7.80 3.67
N GLY A 266 5.12 -7.91 4.84
CA GLY A 266 6.26 -7.08 5.23
C GLY A 266 7.31 -7.87 5.97
N LEU A 267 8.56 -7.71 5.53
CA LEU A 267 9.73 -8.32 6.16
C LEU A 267 10.81 -7.24 6.35
N SER A 268 11.41 -7.21 7.54
CA SER A 268 12.66 -6.48 7.75
C SER A 268 13.78 -7.06 6.89
N LYS A 269 14.82 -6.26 6.63
CA LYS A 269 16.05 -6.71 5.96
C LYS A 269 16.59 -8.03 6.55
N LYS A 270 16.60 -8.12 7.88
CA LYS A 270 17.07 -9.31 8.61
C LYS A 270 16.17 -10.53 8.37
N GLN A 271 14.84 -10.35 8.41
CA GLN A 271 13.89 -11.46 8.17
C GLN A 271 14.00 -11.95 6.73
N PHE A 272 14.05 -11.06 5.74
CA PHE A 272 14.15 -11.43 4.34
C PHE A 272 15.45 -12.19 4.01
N LEU A 273 16.58 -11.73 4.54
CA LEU A 273 17.86 -12.43 4.38
C LEU A 273 17.88 -13.79 5.10
N LYS A 274 17.22 -13.90 6.25
CA LYS A 274 17.16 -15.16 7.02
C LYS A 274 16.51 -16.29 6.22
N ILE A 275 15.49 -15.97 5.42
CA ILE A 275 14.77 -16.94 4.57
C ILE A 275 15.39 -17.09 3.16
N ASN A 276 16.52 -16.45 2.90
CA ASN A 276 17.16 -16.37 1.57
C ASN A 276 16.21 -15.82 0.49
N GLY A 277 15.42 -14.81 0.84
CA GLY A 277 14.40 -14.23 -0.03
C GLY A 277 13.29 -15.22 -0.43
N PHE A 278 12.59 -14.89 -1.50
CA PHE A 278 11.45 -15.66 -2.01
C PHE A 278 11.90 -16.67 -3.09
N PRO A 279 11.11 -17.73 -3.40
CA PRO A 279 11.45 -18.66 -4.48
C PRO A 279 11.43 -17.97 -5.85
N ASN A 280 12.27 -18.41 -6.79
CA ASN A 280 12.34 -17.89 -8.15
C ASN A 280 11.71 -18.82 -9.19
N GLU A 281 11.29 -20.01 -8.77
CA GLU A 281 10.90 -21.14 -9.62
C GLU A 281 9.39 -21.14 -9.92
N TYR A 282 8.62 -20.29 -9.25
CA TYR A 282 7.17 -20.20 -9.42
C TYR A 282 6.81 -19.30 -10.60
N TRP A 283 6.51 -19.93 -11.74
CA TRP A 283 6.02 -19.27 -12.94
C TRP A 283 4.51 -19.48 -13.07
N GLY A 284 3.74 -18.40 -12.94
CA GLY A 284 2.28 -18.43 -13.03
C GLY A 284 1.61 -18.14 -11.69
N TRP A 285 0.39 -18.66 -11.51
CA TRP A 285 -0.43 -18.39 -10.33
C TRP A 285 -0.27 -19.50 -9.29
N GLY A 286 0.10 -19.09 -8.06
CA GLY A 286 -0.16 -19.83 -6.84
C GLY A 286 1.02 -20.62 -6.27
N GLY A 287 1.01 -20.75 -4.95
CA GLY A 287 1.91 -21.59 -4.16
C GLY A 287 3.24 -20.92 -3.79
N GLU A 288 3.56 -19.77 -4.37
CA GLU A 288 4.79 -19.06 -4.02
C GLU A 288 4.67 -18.38 -2.66
N ASP A 289 3.47 -17.89 -2.31
CA ASP A 289 3.17 -17.32 -1.00
C ASP A 289 3.11 -18.37 0.11
N ASP A 290 2.65 -19.58 -0.20
CA ASP A 290 2.74 -20.73 0.71
C ASP A 290 4.19 -21.17 0.94
N ASP A 291 5.04 -21.18 -0.10
CA ASP A 291 6.48 -21.43 0.05
C ASP A 291 7.14 -20.37 0.94
N ILE A 292 6.79 -19.10 0.75
CA ILE A 292 7.26 -18.00 1.60
C ILE A 292 6.84 -18.21 3.06
N TYR A 293 5.60 -18.64 3.31
CA TYR A 293 5.12 -18.93 4.67
C TYR A 293 5.91 -20.07 5.34
N ASN A 294 6.35 -21.07 4.57
CA ASN A 294 7.09 -22.22 5.09
C ASN A 294 8.56 -21.94 5.40
N ARG A 295 9.15 -20.86 4.88
CA ARG A 295 10.54 -20.46 5.13
C ARG A 295 10.71 -19.66 6.42
#